data_AF-A0A2U2J112-F1
#
_entry.id   AF-A0A2U2J112-F1
#
_cell.length_a   1.000
_cell.length_b   1.000
_cell.length_c   1.000
_cell.angle_alpha   90.00
_cell.angle_beta   90.00
_cell.angle_gamma   90.00
#
_symmetry.space_group_name_H-M   'P 1'
#
loop_
_entity.id
_entity.type
_entity.pdbx_description
1 polymer ?
#
loop_
_entity_poly.entity_id
_entity_poly.type
_entity_poly.pdbx_seq_one_letter_code
_entity_poly.pdbx_strand_id
1 'polypeptide(L)'
;MIDGIGKTGATGRIDVARATLERSQAAAKAGDALSRDAVSAPATPAAEMAASGAPVDSEKVAAIRAAIAEGRYPVDPDKIAEKMLELDLPPRSGA
;
A
#
# COMPACT_ATOMS: atom_id res chain seq x y z
N MET A 1 33.06 -34.67 -27.76
CA MET A 1 32.41 -33.48 -28.34
C MET A 1 31.16 -33.22 -27.53
N ILE A 2 31.12 -32.13 -26.76
CA ILE A 2 29.91 -31.65 -26.11
C ILE A 2 29.68 -30.26 -26.69
N ASP A 3 28.61 -30.12 -27.47
CA ASP A 3 28.15 -28.82 -27.96
C ASP A 3 27.43 -28.09 -26.82
N GLY A 4 27.96 -26.94 -26.45
CA GLY A 4 27.36 -26.03 -25.47
C GLY A 4 26.16 -25.32 -26.08
N ILE A 5 24.96 -25.81 -25.75
CA ILE A 5 23.69 -25.10 -25.93
C ILE A 5 23.64 -23.84 -25.05
N GLY A 6 23.19 -22.71 -25.61
CA GLY A 6 22.85 -21.51 -24.84
C GLY A 6 23.44 -20.18 -25.30
N LYS A 7 23.78 -20.05 -26.59
CA LYS A 7 24.03 -18.77 -27.27
C LYS A 7 22.78 -17.88 -27.20
N THR A 8 22.87 -16.82 -26.39
CA THR A 8 22.30 -15.46 -26.59
C THR A 8 20.79 -15.27 -26.72
N GLY A 9 20.22 -14.38 -25.89
CA GLY A 9 19.23 -13.42 -26.40
C GLY A 9 17.91 -13.19 -25.64
N ALA A 10 17.77 -13.52 -24.34
CA ALA A 10 16.45 -13.44 -23.69
C ALA A 10 16.37 -12.66 -22.36
N THR A 11 17.43 -12.04 -21.85
CA THR A 11 17.38 -11.43 -20.50
C THR A 11 16.52 -10.16 -20.46
N GLY A 12 16.58 -9.29 -21.47
CA GLY A 12 15.89 -7.99 -21.42
C GLY A 12 14.36 -8.02 -21.50
N ARG A 13 13.75 -8.96 -22.23
CA ARG A 13 12.27 -9.03 -22.36
C ARG A 13 11.61 -9.75 -21.19
N ILE A 14 12.31 -10.74 -20.63
CA ILE A 14 11.82 -11.52 -19.49
C ILE A 14 11.82 -10.64 -18.23
N ASP A 15 12.83 -9.80 -18.04
CA ASP A 15 12.91 -8.90 -16.89
C ASP A 15 11.83 -7.81 -16.91
N VAL A 16 11.55 -7.22 -18.08
CA VAL A 16 10.48 -6.22 -18.25
C VAL A 16 9.10 -6.85 -18.04
N ALA A 17 8.86 -8.05 -18.59
CA ALA A 17 7.61 -8.78 -18.39
C ALA A 17 7.41 -9.19 -16.92
N ARG A 18 8.49 -9.54 -16.21
CA ARG A 18 8.43 -9.83 -14.78
C ARG A 18 8.11 -8.58 -13.96
N ALA A 19 8.77 -7.46 -14.24
CA ALA A 19 8.54 -6.19 -13.54
C ALA A 19 7.11 -5.65 -13.71
N THR A 20 6.48 -5.84 -14.88
CA THR A 20 5.09 -5.43 -15.12
C THR A 20 4.10 -6.33 -14.38
N LEU A 21 4.36 -7.64 -14.28
CA LEU A 21 3.55 -8.58 -13.53
C LEU A 21 3.63 -8.33 -12.01
N GLU A 22 4.82 -8.05 -11.48
CA GLU A 22 5.02 -7.67 -10.07
C GLU A 22 4.27 -6.38 -9.71
N ARG A 23 4.35 -5.36 -10.58
CA ARG A 23 3.61 -4.10 -10.37
C ARG A 23 2.09 -4.28 -10.41
N SER A 24 1.60 -5.14 -11.31
CA SER A 24 0.17 -5.44 -11.42
C SER A 24 -0.34 -6.21 -10.20
N GLN A 25 0.44 -7.15 -9.66
CA GLN A 25 0.10 -7.87 -8.43
C GLN A 25 0.14 -6.96 -7.19
N ALA A 26 1.11 -6.04 -7.09
CA ALA A 26 1.16 -5.06 -6.02
C ALA A 26 -0.07 -4.13 -6.02
N ALA A 27 -0.50 -3.67 -7.20
CA ALA A 27 -1.70 -2.85 -7.35
C ALA A 27 -2.98 -3.63 -7.01
N ALA A 28 -3.07 -4.91 -7.39
CA ALA A 28 -4.21 -5.78 -7.05
C ALA A 28 -4.30 -6.03 -5.53
N LYS A 29 -3.18 -6.26 -4.85
CA LYS A 29 -3.15 -6.42 -3.39
C LYS A 29 -3.51 -5.13 -2.65
N ALA A 30 -3.12 -3.96 -3.18
CA ALA A 30 -3.53 -2.67 -2.63
C ALA A 30 -5.03 -2.41 -2.80
N GLY A 31 -5.62 -2.81 -3.94
CA GLY A 31 -7.07 -2.71 -4.17
C GLY A 31 -7.89 -3.66 -3.28
N ASP A 32 -7.41 -4.88 -3.06
CA ASP A 32 -8.08 -5.86 -2.19
C ASP A 32 -8.07 -5.43 -0.71
N ALA A 33 -7.00 -4.77 -0.25
CA ALA A 33 -6.93 -4.19 1.10
C ALA A 33 -7.98 -3.08 1.34
N LEU A 34 -8.38 -2.34 0.29
CA LEU A 34 -9.40 -1.29 0.38
C LEU A 34 -10.84 -1.83 0.34
N SER A 35 -11.05 -3.03 -0.23
CA SER A 35 -12.37 -3.67 -0.34
C SER A 35 -12.79 -4.43 0.92
N ARG A 36 -11.84 -4.86 1.74
CA ARG A 36 -12.13 -5.69 2.94
C ARG A 36 -12.80 -4.95 4.08
N ASP A 37 -12.91 -3.63 4.01
CA ASP A 37 -13.49 -2.79 5.09
C ASP A 37 -14.99 -2.49 4.89
N ALA A 38 -15.59 -2.93 3.79
CA ALA A 38 -17.01 -2.70 3.51
C ALA A 38 -17.91 -3.81 4.12
N VAL A 39 -17.84 -4.03 5.43
CA VAL A 39 -18.87 -4.79 6.14
C VAL A 39 -20.06 -3.86 6.36
N SER A 40 -21.12 -4.03 5.56
CA SER A 40 -22.36 -3.26 5.67
C SER A 40 -23.05 -3.54 7.02
N ALA A 41 -22.83 -2.68 8.00
CA ALA A 41 -23.51 -2.73 9.29
C ALA A 41 -24.97 -2.26 9.13
N PRO A 42 -25.92 -2.79 9.92
CA PRO A 42 -27.31 -2.32 9.90
C PRO A 42 -27.38 -0.82 10.20
N ALA A 43 -28.19 -0.08 9.43
CA ALA A 43 -28.40 1.36 9.58
C ALA A 43 -29.04 1.65 10.95
N THR A 44 -28.20 1.94 11.92
CA THR A 44 -28.58 2.38 13.26
C THR A 44 -28.09 3.82 13.44
N PRO A 45 -28.71 4.62 14.31
CA PRO A 45 -28.22 5.97 14.63
C PRO A 45 -26.76 5.97 15.11
N ALA A 46 -26.33 4.90 15.79
CA ALA A 46 -24.95 4.70 16.19
C ALA A 46 -24.01 4.43 14.98
N ALA A 47 -24.49 3.69 13.97
CA ALA A 47 -23.75 3.48 12.73
C ALA A 47 -23.63 4.78 11.91
N GLU A 48 -24.64 5.66 11.90
CA GLU A 48 -24.56 6.97 11.25
C GLU A 48 -23.56 7.91 11.94
N MET A 49 -23.53 7.91 13.27
CA MET A 49 -22.51 8.66 14.02
C MET A 49 -21.09 8.09 13.80
N ALA A 50 -20.94 6.76 13.74
CA ALA A 50 -19.66 6.14 13.39
C ALA A 50 -19.24 6.45 11.95
N ALA A 51 -20.19 6.49 11.01
CA ALA A 51 -19.96 6.84 9.61
C ALA A 51 -19.53 8.31 9.42
N SER A 52 -19.97 9.22 10.32
CA SER A 52 -19.51 10.61 10.31
C SER A 52 -18.03 10.77 10.69
N GLY A 53 -17.43 9.74 11.30
CA GLY A 53 -15.98 9.63 11.54
C GLY A 53 -15.42 10.68 12.52
N ALA A 54 -14.17 10.49 12.93
CA ALA A 54 -13.44 11.56 13.60
C ALA A 54 -13.25 12.74 12.64
N PRO A 55 -13.25 14.00 13.13
CA PRO A 55 -12.96 15.15 12.27
C PRO A 55 -11.61 14.99 11.56
N VAL A 56 -11.65 14.86 10.24
CA VAL A 56 -10.45 14.77 9.40
C VAL A 56 -10.08 16.18 8.93
N ASP A 57 -8.81 16.54 9.11
CA ASP A 57 -8.25 17.77 8.54
C ASP A 57 -8.00 17.58 7.04
N SER A 58 -8.95 18.05 6.24
CA SER A 58 -8.91 17.94 4.77
C SER A 58 -7.81 18.80 4.14
N GLU A 59 -7.46 19.94 4.75
CA GLU A 59 -6.39 20.82 4.28
C GLU A 59 -5.03 20.14 4.43
N LYS A 60 -4.78 19.52 5.59
CA LYS A 60 -3.55 18.75 5.84
C LYS A 60 -3.42 17.58 4.88
N VAL A 61 -4.52 16.87 4.60
CA VAL A 61 -4.52 15.77 3.62
C VAL A 61 -4.17 16.28 2.22
N ALA A 62 -4.77 17.39 1.78
CA ALA A 62 -4.50 17.98 0.48
C ALA A 62 -3.02 18.40 0.34
N ALA A 63 -2.46 19.04 1.37
CA ALA A 63 -1.06 19.44 1.39
C ALA A 63 -0.09 18.25 1.28
N ILE A 64 -0.35 17.17 2.02
CA ILE A 64 0.46 15.94 1.95
C ILE A 64 0.37 15.30 0.56
N ARG A 65 -0.84 15.22 -0.03
CA ARG A 65 -1.03 14.68 -1.38
C ARG A 65 -0.26 15.48 -2.42
N ALA A 66 -0.27 16.80 -2.34
CA ALA A 66 0.52 17.66 -3.22
C ALA A 66 2.02 17.41 -3.08
N ALA A 67 2.54 17.34 -1.84
CA ALA A 67 3.95 17.07 -1.59
C ALA A 67 4.42 15.70 -2.13
N ILE A 68 3.54 14.68 -2.09
CA ILE A 68 3.80 13.36 -2.68
C ILE A 68 3.83 13.46 -4.20
N ALA A 69 2.87 14.16 -4.82
CA ALA A 69 2.81 14.34 -6.27
C ALA A 69 4.02 15.12 -6.83
N GLU A 70 4.50 16.11 -6.07
CA GLU A 70 5.72 16.87 -6.39
C GLU A 70 7.02 16.10 -6.10
N GLY A 71 6.94 14.91 -5.47
CA GLY A 71 8.11 14.11 -5.09
C GLY A 71 8.96 14.72 -3.96
N ARG A 72 8.38 15.65 -3.19
CA ARG A 72 9.05 16.37 -2.08
C ARG A 72 8.71 15.81 -0.71
N TYR A 73 7.78 14.87 -0.63
CA TYR A 73 7.46 14.20 0.63
C TYR A 73 8.66 13.37 1.12
N PRO A 74 9.20 13.64 2.32
CA PRO A 74 10.42 13.00 2.78
C PRO A 74 10.19 11.52 3.08
N VAL A 75 11.09 10.66 2.57
CA VAL A 75 11.13 9.24 2.91
C VAL A 75 12.13 9.06 4.04
N ASP A 76 11.61 8.73 5.23
CA ASP A 76 12.40 8.51 6.44
C ASP A 76 12.37 7.01 6.76
N PRO A 77 13.50 6.28 6.61
CA PRO A 77 13.54 4.84 6.80
C PRO A 77 13.28 4.44 8.26
N ASP A 78 13.70 5.25 9.23
CA ASP A 78 13.53 4.95 10.64
C ASP A 78 12.04 5.01 11.01
N LYS A 79 11.31 6.02 10.51
CA LYS A 79 9.85 6.11 10.69
C LYS A 79 9.10 4.97 10.05
N ILE A 80 9.57 4.49 8.90
CA ILE A 80 8.96 3.33 8.24
C ILE A 80 9.16 2.08 9.11
N ALA A 81 10.38 1.84 9.59
CA ALA A 81 10.69 0.70 10.45
C ALA A 81 9.86 0.72 11.76
N GLU A 82 9.75 1.89 12.39
CA GLU A 82 8.92 2.07 13.60
C GLU A 82 7.45 1.70 13.33
N LYS A 83 6.88 2.17 12.22
CA LYS A 83 5.49 1.86 11.87
C LYS A 83 5.28 0.40 11.49
N MET A 84 6.27 -0.26 10.87
CA MET A 84 6.20 -1.70 10.60
C MET A 84 6.16 -2.51 11.91
N LEU A 85 6.97 -2.15 12.89
CA LEU A 85 6.97 -2.79 14.21
C LEU A 85 5.67 -2.53 14.98
N GLU A 86 5.14 -1.29 14.92
CA GLU A 86 3.89 -0.93 15.59
C GLU A 86 2.68 -1.68 15.04
N LEU A 87 2.63 -1.89 13.71
CA LEU A 87 1.54 -2.61 13.05
C LEU A 87 1.65 -4.14 13.19
N ASP A 88 2.87 -4.67 13.35
CA ASP A 88 3.11 -6.11 13.56
C ASP A 88 2.86 -6.53 15.01
N LEU A 89 3.04 -5.61 15.96
CA LEU A 89 2.61 -5.84 17.34
C LEU A 89 1.08 -5.81 17.43
N PRO A 90 0.46 -6.68 18.25
CA PRO A 90 -0.95 -6.51 18.58
C PRO A 90 -1.15 -5.09 19.13
N PRO A 91 -2.30 -4.43 18.81
CA PRO A 91 -2.55 -3.08 19.27
C PRO A 91 -2.28 -3.03 20.77
N ARG A 92 -1.52 -2.04 21.24
CA ARG A 92 -1.33 -1.82 22.68
C ARG A 92 -2.72 -1.62 23.29
N SER A 93 -3.33 -2.70 23.74
CA SER A 93 -4.49 -2.70 24.60
C SER A 93 -3.98 -2.21 25.96
N GLY A 94 -4.00 -0.89 26.15
CA GLY A 94 -4.10 -0.28 27.49
C GLY A 94 -5.60 -0.18 27.82
N ALA A 95 -6.07 -0.69 28.94
CA ALA A 95 -5.92 -0.12 30.29
C ALA A 95 -6.66 1.22 30.42
#